data_AF-A0A195DCY5-F1
#
_entry.id   AF-A0A195DCY5-F1
#
_cell.length_a   1.000
_cell.length_b   1.000
_cell.length_c   1.000
_cell.angle_alpha   90.00
_cell.angle_beta   90.00
_cell.angle_gamma   90.00
#
_symmetry.space_group_name_H-M   'P 1'
#
loop_
_entity.id
_entity.type
_entity.pdbx_description
1 polymer ?
#
loop_
_entity_poly.entity_id
_entity_poly.type
_entity_poly.pdbx_seq_one_letter_code
_entity_poly.pdbx_strand_id
1 'polypeptide(L)'
;AESTIHEIDTSMTSKNTTNETCPPDMCPIMLCRWGFSYETDEVTGCQTCKCWDPCSDVECPKNKICVLQNRACFTTPCPPLTTCENITF
;
A
#
# COMPACT_ATOMS: atom_id res chain seq x y z
N ALA A 1 -28.79 -11.12 35.92
CA ALA A 1 -28.78 -11.43 34.47
C ALA A 1 -28.59 -10.10 33.76
N GLU A 2 -27.41 -9.51 33.91
CA GLU A 2 -26.17 -9.74 33.15
C GLU A 2 -26.12 -8.78 31.95
N SER A 3 -25.15 -7.89 32.04
CA SER A 3 -25.06 -6.63 31.33
C SER A 3 -24.46 -6.84 29.94
N THR A 4 -24.98 -6.10 28.97
CA THR A 4 -24.51 -5.98 27.59
C THR A 4 -23.00 -5.74 27.52
N ILE A 5 -22.27 -6.61 26.80
CA ILE A 5 -20.96 -6.29 26.23
C ILE A 5 -21.13 -6.44 24.72
N HIS A 6 -21.26 -5.31 24.01
CA HIS A 6 -21.01 -5.28 22.58
C HIS A 6 -19.50 -5.42 22.40
N GLU A 7 -19.07 -6.60 21.96
CA GLU A 7 -17.68 -6.84 21.59
C GLU A 7 -17.32 -5.88 20.45
N ILE A 8 -16.46 -4.92 20.80
CA ILE A 8 -15.76 -4.03 19.89
C ILE A 8 -14.68 -4.89 19.24
N ASP A 9 -15.07 -5.74 18.29
CA ASP A 9 -14.09 -6.50 17.51
C ASP A 9 -13.38 -5.50 16.58
N THR A 10 -12.23 -5.05 17.06
CA THR A 10 -11.35 -4.10 16.37
C THR A 10 -10.47 -4.83 15.33
N SER A 11 -10.86 -6.04 14.92
CA SER A 11 -10.14 -6.79 13.89
C SER A 11 -10.75 -6.46 12.54
N MET A 12 -10.04 -5.66 11.74
CA MET A 12 -10.22 -5.66 10.30
C MET A 12 -9.83 -7.05 9.77
N THR A 13 -10.68 -8.04 10.01
CA THR A 13 -10.57 -9.36 9.41
C THR A 13 -11.01 -9.21 7.96
N SER A 14 -10.03 -9.22 7.06
CA SER A 14 -10.28 -9.55 5.66
C SER A 14 -10.91 -10.94 5.61
N LYS A 15 -12.25 -11.00 5.65
CA LYS A 15 -13.02 -12.22 5.43
C LYS A 15 -12.79 -12.67 3.99
N ASN A 16 -11.82 -13.56 3.76
CA ASN A 16 -11.88 -14.47 2.63
C ASN A 16 -12.41 -15.82 3.11
N THR A 17 -13.42 -16.32 2.42
CA THR A 17 -14.20 -17.51 2.80
C THR A 17 -13.44 -18.77 2.38
N THR A 18 -12.38 -19.08 3.12
CA THR A 18 -11.70 -20.39 3.11
C THR A 18 -10.93 -20.49 4.41
N ASN A 19 -10.96 -21.66 5.05
CA ASN A 19 -10.58 -21.88 6.45
C ASN A 19 -9.05 -21.92 6.65
N GLU A 20 -8.29 -21.15 5.84
CA GLU A 20 -6.87 -20.89 6.00
C GLU A 20 -6.75 -19.52 6.65
N THR A 21 -6.50 -19.47 7.96
CA THR A 21 -6.28 -18.21 8.65
C THR A 21 -5.04 -17.53 8.08
N CYS A 22 -5.25 -16.52 7.22
CA CYS A 22 -4.15 -15.67 6.79
C CYS A 22 -3.46 -15.12 8.04
N PRO A 23 -2.11 -15.08 8.07
CA PRO A 23 -1.41 -14.45 9.18
C PRO A 23 -1.94 -13.02 9.36
N PRO A 24 -2.03 -12.52 10.59
CA PRO A 24 -2.51 -11.16 10.83
C PRO A 24 -1.74 -10.20 9.95
N ASP A 25 -2.44 -9.23 9.33
CA ASP A 25 -1.91 -8.21 8.44
C ASP A 25 -0.91 -7.30 9.18
N MET A 26 0.27 -7.83 9.51
CA MET A 26 1.38 -7.09 10.09
C MET A 26 2.15 -6.48 8.92
N CYS A 27 1.61 -5.41 8.34
CA CYS A 27 2.44 -4.51 7.55
C CYS A 27 3.48 -3.92 8.53
N PRO A 28 4.79 -4.11 8.31
CA PRO A 28 5.79 -3.53 9.20
C PRO A 28 5.67 -2.00 9.09
N ILE A 29 5.05 -1.36 10.09
CA ILE A 29 4.62 0.07 10.14
C ILE A 29 5.73 1.07 9.72
N MET A 30 6.98 0.65 9.59
CA MET A 30 8.15 1.51 9.52
C MET A 30 9.05 1.37 8.28
N LEU A 31 8.72 0.58 7.26
CA LEU A 31 9.66 0.32 6.14
C LEU A 31 9.38 1.02 4.81
N CYS A 32 8.20 1.61 4.59
CA CYS A 32 7.85 2.14 3.28
C CYS A 32 7.77 3.68 3.27
N ARG A 33 8.53 4.31 2.38
CA ARG A 33 8.65 5.78 2.25
C ARG A 33 7.33 6.47 1.91
N TRP A 34 6.45 5.79 1.16
CA TRP A 34 5.21 6.35 0.61
C TRP A 34 3.95 5.69 1.18
N GLY A 35 4.09 4.77 2.12
CA GLY A 35 2.98 3.97 2.65
C GLY A 35 2.93 2.56 2.06
N PHE A 36 1.81 1.89 2.28
CA PHE A 36 1.61 0.48 1.93
C PHE A 36 0.46 0.34 0.94
N SER A 37 0.61 -0.61 0.02
CA SER A 37 -0.47 -1.16 -0.78
C SER A 37 -0.73 -2.59 -0.34
N TYR A 38 -1.97 -3.05 -0.52
CA TYR A 38 -2.36 -4.44 -0.31
C TYR A 38 -2.42 -5.13 -1.67
N GLU A 39 -1.67 -6.22 -1.83
CA GLU A 39 -1.76 -7.09 -2.99
C GLU A 39 -2.26 -8.47 -2.54
N THR A 40 -3.20 -9.05 -3.27
CA THR A 40 -3.64 -10.42 -3.03
C THR A 40 -2.61 -11.37 -3.64
N ASP A 41 -2.05 -12.24 -2.83
CA ASP A 41 -1.17 -13.30 -3.30
C ASP A 41 -2.03 -14.37 -4.00
N GLU A 42 -1.81 -14.60 -5.30
CA GLU A 42 -2.59 -15.54 -6.12
C GLU A 42 -2.42 -17.01 -5.70
N VAL A 43 -1.33 -17.35 -4.99
CA VAL A 43 -1.03 -18.72 -4.55
C VAL A 43 -1.77 -19.05 -3.26
N THR A 44 -1.83 -18.09 -2.34
CA THR A 44 -2.40 -18.26 -0.99
C THR A 44 -3.78 -17.64 -0.83
N GLY A 45 -4.18 -16.73 -1.71
CA GLY A 45 -5.41 -15.93 -1.61
C GLY A 45 -5.42 -14.93 -0.46
N CYS A 46 -4.28 -14.74 0.22
CA CYS A 46 -4.13 -13.84 1.35
C CYS A 46 -3.71 -12.44 0.89
N GLN A 47 -4.12 -11.41 1.63
CA GLN A 47 -3.61 -10.07 1.43
C GLN A 47 -2.17 -9.99 1.95
N THR A 48 -1.31 -9.34 1.16
CA THR A 48 0.09 -9.11 1.48
C THR A 48 0.37 -7.62 1.43
N CYS A 49 1.19 -7.14 2.36
CA CYS A 49 1.59 -5.73 2.39
C CYS A 49 2.82 -5.53 1.50
N LYS A 50 2.72 -4.61 0.55
CA LYS A 50 3.83 -4.17 -0.30
C LYS A 50 4.06 -2.68 -0.10
N CYS A 51 5.29 -2.21 -0.28
CA CYS A 51 5.53 -0.78 -0.34
C CYS A 51 4.85 -0.22 -1.58
N TRP A 52 3.99 0.79 -1.37
CA TRP A 52 3.39 1.50 -2.49
C TRP A 52 4.47 2.32 -3.21
N ASP A 53 4.58 2.13 -4.52
CA ASP A 53 5.42 2.95 -5.39
C ASP A 53 4.53 3.90 -6.19
N PRO A 54 4.65 5.22 -6.01
CA PRO A 54 3.88 6.21 -6.76
C PRO A 54 4.02 6.08 -8.29
N CYS A 55 5.13 5.51 -8.77
CA CYS A 55 5.33 5.26 -10.20
C CYS A 55 4.60 4.02 -10.75
N SER A 56 3.98 3.19 -9.89
CA SER A 56 3.32 1.95 -10.33
C SER A 56 2.14 2.19 -11.27
N ASP A 57 1.43 3.30 -11.09
CA ASP A 57 0.24 3.66 -11.87
C ASP A 57 0.56 4.66 -13.01
N VAL A 58 1.84 4.88 -13.31
CA VAL A 58 2.29 5.90 -14.27
C VAL A 58 2.83 5.26 -15.54
N GLU A 59 2.09 5.44 -16.64
CA GLU A 59 2.55 5.05 -17.97
C GLU A 59 3.34 6.18 -18.64
N CYS A 60 4.65 5.98 -18.79
CA CYS A 60 5.53 6.90 -19.51
C CYS A 60 5.67 6.52 -21.00
N PRO A 61 5.80 7.49 -21.92
CA PRO A 61 6.03 7.22 -23.34
C PRO A 61 7.41 6.60 -23.59
N LYS A 62 7.62 6.07 -24.81
CA LYS A 62 8.90 5.46 -25.22
C LYS A 62 10.09 6.35 -24.88
N ASN A 63 11.18 5.72 -24.40
CA ASN A 63 12.42 6.36 -23.99
C ASN A 63 12.32 7.27 -22.74
N LYS A 64 11.23 7.17 -21.98
CA LYS A 64 11.11 7.83 -20.68
C LYS A 64 10.88 6.83 -19.55
N ILE A 65 11.31 7.20 -18.36
CA ILE A 65 11.12 6.44 -17.12
C ILE A 65 10.41 7.34 -16.09
N CYS A 66 9.50 6.75 -15.31
CA CYS A 66 8.89 7.44 -14.20
C CYS A 66 9.94 7.63 -13.10
N VAL A 67 10.12 8.88 -12.67
CA VAL A 67 10.96 9.21 -11.53
C VAL A 67 10.14 9.99 -10.53
N LEU A 68 10.47 9.79 -9.25
CA LEU A 68 9.83 10.51 -8.17
C LEU A 68 10.53 11.84 -7.93
N GLN A 69 9.76 12.91 -7.96
CA GLN A 69 10.30 14.25 -7.81
C GLN A 69 10.10 14.79 -6.40
N ASN A 70 11.21 15.03 -5.71
CA ASN A 70 11.21 15.65 -4.39
C ASN A 70 11.20 17.18 -4.53
N ARG A 71 10.01 17.80 -4.62
CA ARG A 71 9.87 19.27 -4.64
C ARG A 71 9.32 19.80 -3.32
N ALA A 72 9.67 21.05 -3.01
CA ALA A 72 9.02 21.80 -1.93
C ALA A 72 7.56 22.09 -2.32
N CYS A 73 6.64 21.72 -1.43
CA CYS A 73 5.22 22.03 -1.55
C CYS A 73 4.85 23.18 -0.60
N PHE A 74 3.76 23.90 -0.91
CA PHE A 74 3.26 24.97 -0.04
C PHE A 74 2.66 24.46 1.28
N THR A 75 2.17 23.22 1.31
CA THR A 75 1.49 22.62 2.47
C THR A 75 2.03 21.22 2.74
N THR A 76 2.44 20.93 3.98
CA THR A 76 2.98 19.62 4.39
C THR A 76 1.89 18.71 4.98
N PRO A 77 1.99 17.38 4.79
CA PRO A 77 3.02 16.64 4.04
C PRO A 77 2.86 16.79 2.51
N CYS A 78 3.98 16.85 1.79
CA CYS A 78 3.95 16.93 0.33
C CYS A 78 3.46 15.60 -0.26
N PRO A 79 2.49 15.60 -1.19
CA PRO A 79 2.16 14.40 -1.94
C PRO A 79 3.36 13.98 -2.81
N PRO A 80 3.59 12.67 -3.00
CA PRO A 80 4.56 12.19 -3.98
C PRO A 80 4.17 12.69 -5.38
N LEU A 81 5.12 13.29 -6.09
CA LEU A 81 4.94 13.70 -7.48
C LEU A 81 5.79 12.81 -8.39
N THR A 82 5.18 12.32 -9.45
CA THR A 82 5.81 11.48 -10.46
C THR A 82 6.00 12.24 -11.76
N THR A 83 7.17 12.11 -12.38
CA THR A 83 7.47 12.74 -13.67
C THR A 83 8.13 11.77 -14.62
N CYS A 84 7.79 11.81 -15.91
CA CYS A 84 8.47 11.02 -16.93
C CYS A 84 9.71 11.76 -17.44
N GLU A 85 10.89 11.27 -17.10
CA GLU A 85 12.18 11.81 -17.55
C GLU A 85 12.79 10.94 -18.65
N ASN A 86 13.57 11.55 -19.54
CA ASN A 86 14.26 10.79 -20.59
C ASN A 86 15.32 9.88 -19.95
N ILE A 87 15.40 8.65 -20.43
CA ILE A 87 16.48 7.74 -20.07
C ILE A 87 17.75 8.31 -20.70
N THR A 88 18.53 9.04 -19.92
CA THR A 88 19.79 9.65 -20.36
C THR A 88 20.89 8.67 -19.96
N PHE A 89 21.51 8.02 -20.95
CA PHE A 89 22.66 7.13 -20.77
C PHE A 89 23.96 7.93 -20.71
#